data_AF-A0A7S0X802-F1
#
_entry.id   AF-A0A7S0X802-F1
#
_cell.length_a   1.000
_cell.length_b   1.000
_cell.length_c   1.000
_cell.angle_alpha   90.00
_cell.angle_beta   90.00
_cell.angle_gamma   90.00
#
_symmetry.space_group_name_H-M   'P 1'
#
loop_
_entity.id
_entity.type
_entity.pdbx_description
1 polymer ?
#
loop_
_entity_poly.entity_id
_entity_poly.type
_entity_poly.pdbx_seq_one_letter_code
_entity_poly.pdbx_strand_id
1 'polypeptide(L)'
;RELRATRDQLLLEASARASGALAARAEADVSRGRLQEEAEASQAAALTAIAVAEARSEAAEKREECAERAAAAAEARAVTAESCFAAAEAKSAALGLTLADAERKLAASAEAAEDARVEVRAMAMWDHGDRDRDADNSSRSDDEDIAVTLAAAAEAEGLLVRGVEGLDTAEGGPLAALEIHAPPPPPRNGDRLDRPSHSLVLAARRTVMDASMRCEELTALRAALTGELAAARRADDEIARLRSRAKEAEADAVIARGSLAAERTRLAPSTSPAGCRLHDAEAELTACRTIAASLGTRLERERQLRVGLQLAADAGEVWGEHSRVAEGRCAELAADVGRLDKVIAHLNRRLEHRRGGGLGPEGEADAGCARVGMETRLSTTSRGVSGAVVAAADG
;
A
#
# COMPACT_ATOMS: atom_id res chain seq x y z
N ARG A 1 -4.49 96.95 84.86
CA ARG A 1 -4.74 96.98 83.39
C ARG A 1 -3.83 95.99 82.68
N GLU A 2 -2.53 95.98 83.00
CA GLU A 2 -1.55 95.02 82.47
C GLU A 2 -1.95 93.55 82.65
N LEU A 3 -2.41 93.13 83.85
CA LEU A 3 -2.88 91.75 84.07
C LEU A 3 -4.07 91.33 83.19
N ARG A 4 -4.90 92.28 82.74
CA ARG A 4 -6.00 91.96 81.82
C ARG A 4 -5.47 91.79 80.40
N ALA A 5 -4.53 92.65 79.98
CA ALA A 5 -3.88 92.55 78.68
C ALA A 5 -3.10 91.23 78.54
N THR A 6 -2.34 90.83 79.55
CA THR A 6 -1.61 89.55 79.54
C THR A 6 -2.55 88.35 79.51
N ARG A 7 -3.65 88.39 80.27
CA ARG A 7 -4.68 87.34 80.22
C ARG A 7 -5.30 87.25 78.82
N ASP A 8 -5.69 88.38 78.23
CA ASP A 8 -6.37 88.39 76.92
C ASP A 8 -5.40 87.93 75.81
N GLN A 9 -4.10 88.24 75.92
CA GLN A 9 -3.06 87.71 75.04
C GLN A 9 -2.87 86.20 75.20
N LEU A 10 -2.83 85.68 76.44
CA LEU A 10 -2.76 84.23 76.68
C LEU A 10 -4.01 83.50 76.16
N LEU A 11 -5.19 84.11 76.27
CA LEU A 11 -6.43 83.56 75.70
C LEU A 11 -6.38 83.52 74.16
N LEU A 12 -5.84 84.57 73.53
CA LEU A 12 -5.62 84.61 72.08
C LEU A 12 -4.63 83.53 71.65
N GLU A 13 -3.49 83.40 72.33
CA GLU A 13 -2.51 82.34 72.04
C GLU A 13 -3.08 80.94 72.27
N ALA A 14 -3.83 80.73 73.34
CA ALA A 14 -4.51 79.46 73.61
C ALA A 14 -5.55 79.14 72.53
N SER A 15 -6.33 80.13 72.09
CA SER A 15 -7.32 79.96 71.01
C SER A 15 -6.65 79.66 69.66
N ALA A 16 -5.52 80.32 69.35
CA ALA A 16 -4.74 80.08 68.15
C ALA A 16 -4.16 78.65 68.16
N ARG A 17 -3.58 78.21 69.29
CA ARG A 17 -3.08 76.84 69.46
C ARG A 17 -4.20 75.80 69.35
N ALA A 18 -5.36 76.06 69.94
CA ALA A 18 -6.52 75.18 69.83
C ALA A 18 -7.03 75.08 68.38
N SER A 19 -7.11 76.21 67.67
CA SER A 19 -7.51 76.23 66.26
C SER A 19 -6.52 75.50 65.35
N GLY A 20 -5.21 75.67 65.59
CA GLY A 20 -4.16 74.95 64.86
C GLY A 20 -4.19 73.44 65.14
N ALA A 21 -4.45 73.03 66.38
CA ALA A 21 -4.60 71.61 66.73
C ALA A 21 -5.83 70.99 66.07
N LEU A 22 -6.95 71.72 65.99
CA LEU A 22 -8.16 71.26 65.28
C LEU A 22 -7.93 71.17 63.76
N ALA A 23 -7.24 72.15 63.16
CA ALA A 23 -6.88 72.11 61.74
C ALA A 23 -5.96 70.93 61.42
N ALA A 24 -4.91 70.70 62.22
CA ALA A 24 -4.02 69.55 62.05
C ALA A 24 -4.76 68.21 62.21
N ARG A 25 -5.74 68.12 63.12
CA ARG A 25 -6.57 66.92 63.28
C ARG A 25 -7.47 66.69 62.08
N ALA A 26 -8.07 67.75 61.54
CA ALA A 26 -8.88 67.66 60.32
C ALA A 26 -8.04 67.21 59.11
N GLU A 27 -6.83 67.74 58.92
CA GLU A 27 -5.91 67.29 57.88
C GLU A 27 -5.48 65.83 58.05
N ALA A 28 -5.23 65.39 59.29
CA ALA A 28 -4.90 64.00 59.60
C ALA A 28 -6.08 63.05 59.31
N ASP A 29 -7.32 63.45 59.62
CA ASP A 29 -8.50 62.65 59.33
C ASP A 29 -8.79 62.57 57.82
N VAL A 30 -8.57 63.66 57.07
CA VAL A 30 -8.64 63.64 55.58
C VAL A 30 -7.56 62.72 55.00
N SER A 31 -6.33 62.80 55.51
CA SER A 31 -5.23 61.94 55.06
C SER A 31 -5.49 60.46 55.36
N ARG A 32 -6.06 60.16 56.54
CA ARG A 32 -6.49 58.80 56.90
C ARG A 32 -7.60 58.31 55.96
N GLY A 33 -8.58 59.16 55.64
CA GLY A 33 -9.64 58.83 54.69
C GLY A 33 -9.09 58.44 53.31
N ARG A 34 -8.16 59.24 52.76
CA ARG A 34 -7.51 58.93 51.47
C ARG A 34 -6.73 57.61 51.48
N LEU A 35 -5.94 57.37 52.53
CA LEU A 35 -5.19 56.12 52.66
C LEU A 35 -6.12 54.91 52.79
N GLN A 36 -7.27 55.08 53.43
CA GLN A 36 -8.27 54.02 53.53
C GLN A 36 -8.95 53.75 52.18
N GLU A 37 -9.32 54.79 51.42
CA GLU A 37 -9.84 54.64 50.06
C GLU A 37 -8.82 53.98 49.11
N GLU A 38 -7.54 54.35 49.20
CA GLU A 38 -6.46 53.72 48.44
C GLU A 38 -6.25 52.25 48.85
N ALA A 39 -6.35 51.94 50.15
CA ALA A 39 -6.26 50.58 50.66
C ALA A 39 -7.44 49.72 50.14
N GLU A 40 -8.67 50.23 50.21
CA GLU A 40 -9.87 49.55 49.72
C GLU A 40 -9.82 49.36 48.19
N ALA A 41 -9.36 50.36 47.44
CA ALA A 41 -9.16 50.26 45.99
C ALA A 41 -8.08 49.23 45.63
N SER A 42 -6.95 49.20 46.36
CA SER A 42 -5.89 48.21 46.13
C SER A 42 -6.33 46.80 46.49
N GLN A 43 -7.16 46.64 47.53
CA GLN A 43 -7.75 45.36 47.91
C GLN A 43 -8.76 44.88 46.85
N ALA A 44 -9.62 45.76 46.35
CA ALA A 44 -10.55 45.43 45.26
C ALA A 44 -9.80 45.04 43.97
N ALA A 45 -8.71 45.75 43.64
CA ALA A 45 -7.86 45.42 42.50
C ALA A 45 -7.17 44.05 42.68
N ALA A 46 -6.69 43.74 43.88
CA ALA A 46 -6.07 42.45 44.19
C ALA A 46 -7.07 41.29 44.07
N LEU A 47 -8.29 41.44 44.59
CA LEU A 47 -9.34 40.42 44.46
C LEU A 47 -9.73 40.19 42.99
N THR A 48 -9.79 41.27 42.19
CA THR A 48 -10.05 41.16 40.75
C THR A 48 -8.91 40.43 40.03
N ALA A 49 -7.66 40.71 40.38
CA ALA A 49 -6.50 40.03 39.82
C ALA A 49 -6.49 38.52 40.16
N ILE A 50 -6.86 38.15 41.39
CA ILE A 50 -7.00 36.75 41.82
C ILE A 50 -8.08 36.06 40.98
N ALA A 51 -9.27 36.65 40.85
CA ALA A 51 -10.36 36.07 40.07
C ALA A 51 -9.97 35.87 38.58
N VAL A 52 -9.22 36.81 37.99
CA VAL A 52 -8.71 36.67 36.62
C VAL A 52 -7.66 35.56 36.52
N ALA A 53 -6.79 35.40 37.53
CA ALA A 53 -5.80 34.33 37.56
C ALA A 53 -6.47 32.94 37.70
N GLU A 54 -7.48 32.82 38.55
CA GLU A 54 -8.29 31.60 38.70
C GLU A 54 -8.99 31.22 37.39
N ALA A 55 -9.68 32.17 36.74
CA ALA A 55 -10.33 31.93 35.46
C ALA A 55 -9.34 31.48 34.35
N ARG A 56 -8.11 32.03 34.36
CA ARG A 56 -7.05 31.59 33.44
C ARG A 56 -6.53 30.19 33.77
N SER A 57 -6.40 29.86 35.05
CA SER A 57 -6.01 28.53 35.51
C SER A 57 -7.02 27.48 35.07
N GLU A 58 -8.31 27.72 35.31
CA GLU A 58 -9.39 26.82 34.87
C GLU A 58 -9.43 26.67 33.34
N ALA A 59 -9.20 27.76 32.60
CA ALA A 59 -9.12 27.69 31.14
C ALA A 59 -7.90 26.90 30.65
N ALA A 60 -6.78 26.94 31.36
CA ALA A 60 -5.59 26.15 31.05
C ALA A 60 -5.83 24.66 31.35
N GLU A 61 -6.46 24.32 32.48
CA GLU A 61 -6.82 22.95 32.84
C GLU A 61 -7.76 22.32 31.81
N LYS A 62 -8.78 23.05 31.35
CA LYS A 62 -9.67 22.59 30.28
C LYS A 62 -8.94 22.35 28.96
N ARG A 63 -7.91 23.15 28.64
CA ARG A 63 -7.08 22.94 27.44
C ARG A 63 -6.20 21.70 27.57
N GLU A 64 -5.65 21.45 28.75
CA GLU A 64 -4.88 20.24 29.04
C GLU A 64 -5.76 18.99 28.92
N GLU A 65 -6.96 18.99 29.51
CA GLU A 65 -7.91 17.89 29.38
C GLU A 65 -8.33 17.66 27.91
N CYS A 66 -8.57 18.73 27.15
CA CYS A 66 -8.84 18.61 25.71
C CYS A 66 -7.64 18.02 24.94
N ALA A 67 -6.41 18.40 25.28
CA ALA A 67 -5.20 17.88 24.65
C ALA A 67 -4.97 16.40 24.99
N GLU A 68 -5.20 15.98 26.24
CA GLU A 68 -5.12 14.58 26.65
C GLU A 68 -6.15 13.70 25.93
N ARG A 69 -7.41 14.18 25.81
CA ARG A 69 -8.43 13.48 25.02
C ARG A 69 -8.07 13.38 23.54
N ALA A 70 -7.46 14.43 22.98
CA ALA A 70 -7.00 14.40 21.59
C ALA A 70 -5.83 13.42 21.39
N ALA A 71 -4.89 13.36 22.34
CA ALA A 71 -3.79 12.40 22.33
C ALA A 71 -4.30 10.95 22.44
N ALA A 72 -5.23 10.66 23.35
CA ALA A 72 -5.84 9.33 23.48
C ALA A 72 -6.61 8.93 22.22
N ALA A 73 -7.30 9.86 21.56
CA ALA A 73 -7.97 9.61 20.29
C ALA A 73 -6.98 9.34 19.14
N ALA A 74 -5.82 10.01 19.14
CA ALA A 74 -4.76 9.76 18.17
C ALA A 74 -4.12 8.37 18.38
N GLU A 75 -3.86 7.98 19.62
CA GLU A 75 -3.36 6.63 19.96
C GLU A 75 -4.36 5.54 19.54
N ALA A 76 -5.65 5.72 19.82
CA ALA A 76 -6.69 4.78 19.38
C ALA A 76 -6.72 4.64 17.84
N ARG A 77 -6.57 5.75 17.10
CA ARG A 77 -6.48 5.72 15.64
C ARG A 77 -5.23 5.00 15.14
N ALA A 78 -4.08 5.21 15.81
CA ALA A 78 -2.84 4.50 15.48
C ALA A 78 -2.98 2.99 15.66
N VAL A 79 -3.56 2.54 16.78
CA VAL A 79 -3.84 1.11 17.02
C VAL A 79 -4.80 0.54 15.97
N THR A 80 -5.84 1.28 15.58
CA THR A 80 -6.73 0.82 14.50
C THR A 80 -6.00 0.73 13.16
N ALA A 81 -5.11 1.68 12.84
CA ALA A 81 -4.31 1.61 11.62
C ALA A 81 -3.38 0.40 11.64
N GLU A 82 -2.65 0.17 12.73
CA GLU A 82 -1.76 -0.99 12.89
C GLU A 82 -2.50 -2.32 12.72
N SER A 83 -3.71 -2.46 13.27
CA SER A 83 -4.51 -3.67 13.07
C SER A 83 -5.01 -3.83 11.62
N CYS A 84 -5.32 -2.74 10.91
CA CYS A 84 -5.61 -2.78 9.48
C CYS A 84 -4.39 -3.19 8.64
N PHE A 85 -3.19 -2.70 8.98
CA PHE A 85 -1.95 -3.12 8.32
C PHE A 85 -1.66 -4.61 8.54
N ALA A 86 -1.76 -5.10 9.77
CA ALA A 86 -1.58 -6.52 10.06
C ALA A 86 -2.59 -7.40 9.30
N ALA A 87 -3.84 -6.95 9.18
CA ALA A 87 -4.86 -7.64 8.38
C ALA A 87 -4.53 -7.65 6.88
N ALA A 88 -4.02 -6.53 6.35
CA ALA A 88 -3.58 -6.43 4.96
C ALA A 88 -2.38 -7.35 4.67
N GLU A 89 -1.38 -7.38 5.56
CA GLU A 89 -0.22 -8.29 5.45
C GLU A 89 -0.64 -9.77 5.50
N ALA A 90 -1.55 -10.13 6.41
CA ALA A 90 -2.10 -11.48 6.48
C ALA A 90 -2.82 -11.87 5.18
N LYS A 91 -3.59 -10.94 4.60
CA LYS A 91 -4.27 -11.15 3.31
C LYS A 91 -3.29 -11.28 2.16
N SER A 92 -2.23 -10.45 2.10
CA SER A 92 -1.21 -10.57 1.06
C SER A 92 -0.43 -11.87 1.17
N ALA A 93 -0.13 -12.33 2.39
CA ALA A 93 0.52 -13.62 2.62
C ALA A 93 -0.36 -14.80 2.16
N ALA A 94 -1.67 -14.75 2.45
CA ALA A 94 -2.62 -15.74 1.96
C ALA A 94 -2.71 -15.76 0.43
N LEU A 95 -2.77 -14.59 -0.22
CA LEU A 95 -2.74 -14.50 -1.67
C LEU A 95 -1.42 -15.04 -2.27
N GLY A 96 -0.28 -14.77 -1.61
CA GLY A 96 1.01 -15.33 -2.00
C GLY A 96 1.04 -16.86 -1.99
N LEU A 97 0.46 -17.50 -0.96
CA LEU A 97 0.33 -18.95 -0.91
C LEU A 97 -0.56 -19.49 -2.04
N THR A 98 -1.70 -18.84 -2.32
CA THR A 98 -2.59 -19.26 -3.40
C THR A 98 -1.94 -19.12 -4.78
N LEU A 99 -1.13 -18.07 -4.99
CA LEU A 99 -0.37 -17.88 -6.21
C LEU A 99 0.67 -19.00 -6.39
N ALA A 100 1.43 -19.31 -5.35
CA ALA A 100 2.42 -20.40 -5.39
C ALA A 100 1.77 -21.77 -5.62
N ASP A 101 0.57 -22.02 -5.08
CA ASP A 101 -0.23 -23.22 -5.38
C ASP A 101 -0.66 -23.27 -6.85
N ALA A 102 -1.12 -22.14 -7.40
CA ALA A 102 -1.53 -22.05 -8.81
C ALA A 102 -0.35 -22.29 -9.76
N GLU A 103 0.82 -21.71 -9.46
CA GLU A 103 2.07 -21.93 -10.21
C GLU A 103 2.50 -23.40 -10.17
N ARG A 104 2.43 -24.06 -9.00
CA ARG A 104 2.71 -25.50 -8.88
C ARG A 104 1.75 -26.36 -9.71
N LYS A 105 0.44 -26.05 -9.69
CA LYS A 105 -0.56 -26.76 -10.50
C LYS A 105 -0.35 -26.55 -12.00
N LEU A 106 0.07 -25.34 -12.41
CA LEU A 106 0.39 -25.04 -13.79
C LEU A 106 1.62 -25.83 -14.25
N ALA A 107 2.69 -25.84 -13.46
CA ALA A 107 3.89 -26.63 -13.73
C ALA A 107 3.58 -28.13 -13.85
N ALA A 108 2.81 -28.68 -12.91
CA ALA A 108 2.39 -30.09 -12.96
C ALA A 108 1.54 -30.41 -14.21
N SER A 109 0.65 -29.50 -14.62
CA SER A 109 -0.12 -29.72 -15.86
C SER A 109 0.71 -29.57 -17.12
N ALA A 110 1.75 -28.74 -17.11
CA ALA A 110 2.68 -28.60 -18.23
C ALA A 110 3.54 -29.86 -18.38
N GLU A 111 4.02 -30.42 -17.27
CA GLU A 111 4.75 -31.70 -17.25
C GLU A 111 3.85 -32.85 -17.75
N ALA A 112 2.62 -32.96 -17.23
CA ALA A 112 1.66 -33.97 -17.70
C ALA A 112 1.31 -33.83 -19.20
N ALA A 113 1.28 -32.60 -19.72
CA ALA A 113 1.07 -32.37 -21.14
C ALA A 113 2.27 -32.82 -21.99
N GLU A 114 3.51 -32.62 -21.52
CA GLU A 114 4.71 -33.15 -22.17
C GLU A 114 4.79 -34.68 -22.11
N ASP A 115 4.45 -35.29 -20.97
CA ASP A 115 4.39 -36.76 -20.85
C ASP A 115 3.38 -37.35 -21.85
N ALA A 116 2.19 -36.74 -21.96
CA ALA A 116 1.20 -37.15 -22.94
C ALA A 116 1.70 -36.98 -24.39
N ARG A 117 2.49 -35.93 -24.68
CA ARG A 117 3.13 -35.74 -26.00
C ARG A 117 4.15 -36.83 -26.29
N VAL A 118 4.97 -37.21 -25.30
CA VAL A 118 5.97 -38.27 -25.42
C VAL A 118 5.30 -39.62 -25.63
N GLU A 119 4.22 -39.92 -24.90
CA GLU A 119 3.46 -41.16 -25.04
C GLU A 119 2.81 -41.28 -26.43
N VAL A 120 2.18 -40.20 -26.93
CA VAL A 120 1.62 -40.18 -28.29
C VAL A 120 2.70 -40.37 -29.35
N ARG A 121 3.88 -39.76 -29.19
CA ARG A 121 5.02 -39.97 -30.09
C ARG A 121 5.54 -41.41 -30.02
N ALA A 122 5.60 -41.99 -28.83
CA ALA A 122 5.98 -43.39 -28.67
C ALA A 122 4.98 -44.30 -29.39
N MET A 123 3.68 -44.19 -29.09
CA MET A 123 2.63 -45.00 -29.74
C MET A 123 2.70 -44.89 -31.26
N ALA A 124 2.89 -43.69 -31.81
CA ALA A 124 3.08 -43.51 -33.23
C ALA A 124 4.27 -44.33 -33.74
N MET A 125 5.45 -44.27 -33.10
CA MET A 125 6.60 -45.09 -33.51
C MET A 125 6.35 -46.61 -33.42
N TRP A 126 5.65 -47.10 -32.40
CA TRP A 126 5.30 -48.53 -32.28
C TRP A 126 4.35 -48.98 -33.38
N ASP A 127 3.35 -48.15 -33.72
CA ASP A 127 2.37 -48.42 -34.78
C ASP A 127 3.02 -48.42 -36.18
N HIS A 128 4.18 -47.77 -36.36
CA HIS A 128 4.98 -47.89 -37.58
C HIS A 128 5.82 -49.18 -37.60
N GLY A 129 6.38 -49.58 -36.45
CA GLY A 129 7.23 -50.77 -36.33
C GLY A 129 6.51 -52.10 -36.50
N ASP A 130 5.22 -52.19 -36.15
CA ASP A 130 4.40 -53.39 -36.43
C ASP A 130 3.89 -53.43 -37.87
N ARG A 131 3.65 -52.27 -38.52
CA ARG A 131 3.27 -52.22 -39.95
C ARG A 131 4.43 -52.60 -40.88
N ASP A 132 5.67 -52.23 -40.55
CA ASP A 132 6.86 -52.66 -41.30
C ASP A 132 7.06 -54.19 -41.27
N ARG A 133 6.48 -54.89 -40.29
CA ARG A 133 6.54 -56.35 -40.18
C ARG A 133 5.49 -57.06 -41.06
N ASP A 134 4.44 -56.36 -41.47
CA ASP A 134 3.40 -56.83 -42.40
C ASP A 134 3.55 -56.24 -43.83
N ALA A 135 4.53 -55.36 -44.06
CA ALA A 135 4.72 -54.58 -45.29
C ALA A 135 5.31 -55.36 -46.49
N ASP A 136 5.50 -56.67 -46.38
CA ASP A 136 5.93 -57.49 -47.54
C ASP A 136 4.82 -57.69 -48.60
N ASN A 137 3.63 -57.07 -48.47
CA ASN A 137 2.53 -57.35 -49.40
C ASN A 137 1.60 -56.21 -49.85
N SER A 138 1.86 -54.91 -49.58
CA SER A 138 0.96 -53.84 -50.07
C SER A 138 1.62 -52.47 -50.24
N SER A 139 2.46 -52.32 -51.25
CA SER A 139 3.28 -51.12 -51.48
C SER A 139 2.58 -49.92 -52.15
N ARG A 140 1.32 -49.59 -51.82
CA ARG A 140 0.67 -48.45 -52.53
C ARG A 140 -0.46 -47.66 -51.84
N SER A 141 -0.74 -47.88 -50.55
CA SER A 141 -1.81 -47.13 -49.84
C SER A 141 -1.30 -46.28 -48.65
N ASP A 142 -0.03 -46.44 -48.25
CA ASP A 142 0.39 -46.08 -46.89
C ASP A 142 0.89 -44.63 -46.73
N ASP A 143 1.29 -43.98 -47.83
CA ASP A 143 1.76 -42.58 -47.79
C ASP A 143 0.60 -41.57 -47.58
N GLU A 144 -0.62 -41.93 -47.97
CA GLU A 144 -1.81 -41.06 -47.82
C GLU A 144 -2.33 -41.06 -46.37
N ASP A 145 -2.37 -42.22 -45.70
CA ASP A 145 -2.85 -42.33 -44.32
C ASP A 145 -1.87 -41.71 -43.30
N ILE A 146 -0.56 -41.78 -43.57
CA ILE A 146 0.47 -41.09 -42.77
C ILE A 146 0.36 -39.57 -42.95
N ALA A 147 0.07 -39.10 -44.16
CA ALA A 147 -0.13 -37.67 -44.41
C ALA A 147 -1.40 -37.13 -43.72
N VAL A 148 -2.49 -37.91 -43.71
CA VAL A 148 -3.76 -37.53 -43.05
C VAL A 148 -3.61 -37.49 -41.52
N THR A 149 -2.93 -38.46 -40.92
CA THR A 149 -2.71 -38.48 -39.46
C THR A 149 -1.75 -37.38 -39.00
N LEU A 150 -0.68 -37.10 -39.76
CA LEU A 150 0.21 -35.97 -39.48
C LEU A 150 -0.45 -34.60 -39.73
N ALA A 151 -1.33 -34.49 -40.73
CA ALA A 151 -2.11 -33.28 -40.98
C ALA A 151 -3.13 -33.03 -39.86
N ALA A 152 -3.81 -34.07 -39.37
CA ALA A 152 -4.72 -33.96 -38.24
C ALA A 152 -3.98 -33.59 -36.93
N ALA A 153 -2.77 -34.12 -36.71
CA ALA A 153 -1.92 -33.72 -35.60
C ALA A 153 -1.45 -32.26 -35.72
N ALA A 154 -1.10 -31.81 -36.93
CA ALA A 154 -0.73 -30.42 -37.20
C ALA A 154 -1.92 -29.44 -37.08
N GLU A 155 -3.14 -29.84 -37.46
CA GLU A 155 -4.36 -29.07 -37.22
C GLU A 155 -4.70 -28.99 -35.72
N ALA A 156 -4.48 -30.08 -34.97
CA ALA A 156 -4.61 -30.07 -33.52
C ALA A 156 -3.59 -29.10 -32.90
N GLU A 157 -2.32 -29.11 -33.33
CA GLU A 157 -1.32 -28.12 -32.91
C GLU A 157 -1.69 -26.68 -33.30
N GLY A 158 -2.25 -26.47 -34.50
CA GLY A 158 -2.73 -25.16 -34.95
C GLY A 158 -3.87 -24.61 -34.08
N LEU A 159 -4.75 -25.47 -33.55
CA LEU A 159 -5.81 -25.06 -32.62
C LEU A 159 -5.27 -24.72 -31.21
N LEU A 160 -4.18 -25.34 -30.76
CA LEU A 160 -3.53 -25.01 -29.48
C LEU A 160 -2.83 -23.63 -29.55
N VAL A 161 -2.23 -23.29 -30.69
CA VAL A 161 -1.53 -22.01 -30.90
C VAL A 161 -2.53 -20.87 -31.13
N ARG A 162 -3.59 -21.11 -31.92
CA ARG A 162 -4.57 -20.08 -32.30
C ARG A 162 -5.55 -19.69 -31.19
N GLY A 163 -5.68 -20.51 -30.14
CA GLY A 163 -6.44 -20.17 -28.93
C GLY A 163 -5.78 -19.10 -28.04
N VAL A 164 -4.49 -18.81 -28.25
CA VAL A 164 -3.73 -17.84 -27.45
C VAL A 164 -3.69 -16.45 -28.12
N GLU A 165 -3.83 -16.36 -29.44
CA GLU A 165 -3.72 -15.11 -30.20
C GLU A 165 -5.03 -14.28 -30.28
N GLY A 166 -6.13 -14.77 -29.70
CA GLY A 166 -7.44 -14.10 -29.74
C GLY A 166 -7.76 -13.18 -28.55
N LEU A 167 -6.85 -13.02 -27.58
CA LEU A 167 -7.12 -12.34 -26.30
C LEU A 167 -6.77 -10.85 -26.26
N ASP A 168 -6.15 -10.31 -27.31
CA ASP A 168 -5.85 -8.89 -27.42
C ASP A 168 -6.82 -8.22 -28.40
N THR A 169 -8.03 -7.90 -27.95
CA THR A 169 -8.72 -6.63 -28.30
C THR A 169 -10.08 -6.49 -27.61
N ALA A 170 -10.19 -5.42 -26.83
CA ALA A 170 -11.39 -4.66 -26.50
C ALA A 170 -12.44 -5.28 -25.56
N GLU A 171 -12.48 -4.71 -24.35
CA GLU A 171 -13.68 -4.30 -23.61
C GLU A 171 -15.04 -4.83 -24.11
N GLY A 172 -15.54 -5.89 -23.48
CA GLY A 172 -16.96 -6.28 -23.59
C GLY A 172 -17.19 -7.76 -23.28
N GLY A 173 -17.81 -8.07 -22.12
CA GLY A 173 -18.39 -9.39 -21.89
C GLY A 173 -19.42 -9.76 -22.97
N PRO A 174 -19.81 -11.05 -23.15
CA PRO A 174 -20.48 -11.77 -22.07
C PRO A 174 -20.29 -13.31 -22.02
N LEU A 175 -20.63 -13.87 -20.85
CA LEU A 175 -21.27 -15.18 -20.68
C LEU A 175 -22.56 -15.26 -21.54
N ALA A 176 -22.48 -15.59 -22.84
CA ALA A 176 -23.65 -16.00 -23.65
C ALA A 176 -23.28 -16.47 -25.07
N ALA A 177 -22.69 -17.66 -25.23
CA ALA A 177 -22.79 -18.48 -26.46
C ALA A 177 -22.06 -19.82 -26.30
N LEU A 178 -22.40 -20.59 -25.27
CA LEU A 178 -22.13 -22.03 -25.28
C LEU A 178 -23.48 -22.73 -25.42
N GLU A 179 -23.99 -22.74 -26.66
CA GLU A 179 -25.02 -23.70 -27.05
C GLU A 179 -24.46 -25.10 -26.79
N ILE A 180 -25.02 -25.73 -25.77
CA ILE A 180 -24.87 -27.14 -25.47
C ILE A 180 -25.45 -27.90 -26.67
N HIS A 181 -24.61 -28.25 -27.63
CA HIS A 181 -24.97 -29.22 -28.66
C HIS A 181 -25.30 -30.55 -27.98
N ALA A 182 -26.53 -31.01 -28.18
CA ALA A 182 -27.07 -32.26 -27.67
C ALA A 182 -26.15 -33.44 -28.00
N PRO A 183 -26.07 -34.47 -27.13
CA PRO A 183 -25.21 -35.62 -27.36
C PRO A 183 -25.66 -36.37 -28.64
N PRO A 184 -24.73 -36.76 -29.53
CA PRO A 184 -25.08 -37.50 -30.74
C PRO A 184 -25.55 -38.92 -30.39
N PRO A 185 -26.41 -39.53 -31.23
CA PRO A 185 -26.96 -40.87 -30.98
C PRO A 185 -25.87 -41.96 -30.99
N PRO A 186 -26.09 -43.10 -30.30
CA PRO A 186 -25.06 -44.13 -30.15
C PRO A 186 -24.74 -44.77 -31.52
N PRO A 187 -23.45 -44.98 -31.83
CA PRO A 187 -23.04 -45.47 -33.14
C PRO A 187 -23.25 -46.98 -33.29
N ARG A 188 -23.58 -47.38 -34.52
CA ARG A 188 -23.61 -48.78 -34.95
C ARG A 188 -22.20 -49.38 -34.89
N ASN A 189 -22.12 -50.60 -34.37
CA ASN A 189 -20.89 -51.37 -34.22
C ASN A 189 -20.24 -51.63 -35.60
N GLY A 190 -19.18 -50.90 -35.93
CA GLY A 190 -18.42 -51.08 -37.18
C GLY A 190 -17.11 -50.30 -37.21
N ASP A 191 -17.13 -49.01 -36.89
CA ASP A 191 -15.94 -48.16 -36.98
C ASP A 191 -15.25 -48.01 -35.61
N ARG A 192 -14.15 -48.74 -35.41
CA ARG A 192 -13.36 -48.71 -34.16
C ARG A 192 -11.98 -48.06 -34.28
N LEU A 193 -11.61 -47.50 -35.43
CA LEU A 193 -10.26 -46.94 -35.64
C LEU A 193 -10.16 -45.40 -35.51
N ASP A 194 -11.27 -44.65 -35.59
CA ASP A 194 -11.24 -43.17 -35.51
C ASP A 194 -11.41 -42.57 -34.09
N ARG A 195 -11.55 -43.42 -33.06
CA ARG A 195 -11.88 -42.97 -31.70
C ARG A 195 -10.74 -42.43 -30.83
N PRO A 196 -9.49 -42.93 -30.87
CA PRO A 196 -8.45 -42.44 -29.96
C PRO A 196 -8.03 -41.01 -30.30
N SER A 197 -8.01 -40.67 -31.60
CA SER A 197 -7.69 -39.34 -32.13
C SER A 197 -8.70 -38.29 -31.66
N HIS A 198 -9.99 -38.60 -31.72
CA HIS A 198 -11.05 -37.68 -31.27
C HIS A 198 -11.04 -37.47 -29.75
N SER A 199 -10.72 -38.52 -28.98
CA SER A 199 -10.55 -38.43 -27.52
C SER A 199 -9.35 -37.56 -27.13
N LEU A 200 -8.22 -37.70 -27.82
CA LEU A 200 -7.02 -36.88 -27.59
C LEU A 200 -7.25 -35.42 -27.95
N VAL A 201 -7.93 -35.13 -29.07
CA VAL A 201 -8.29 -33.76 -29.46
C VAL A 201 -9.21 -33.10 -28.43
N LEU A 202 -10.18 -33.83 -27.89
CA LEU A 202 -11.04 -33.33 -26.82
C LEU A 202 -10.28 -33.09 -25.51
N ALA A 203 -9.35 -33.99 -25.15
CA ALA A 203 -8.49 -33.81 -23.98
C ALA A 203 -7.57 -32.59 -24.13
N ALA A 204 -6.94 -32.42 -25.30
CA ALA A 204 -6.06 -31.29 -25.61
C ALA A 204 -6.82 -29.95 -25.65
N ARG A 205 -8.07 -29.94 -26.17
CA ARG A 205 -8.95 -28.76 -26.06
C ARG A 205 -9.27 -28.42 -24.61
N ARG A 206 -9.51 -29.43 -23.77
CA ARG A 206 -9.77 -29.22 -22.33
C ARG A 206 -8.57 -28.64 -21.61
N THR A 207 -7.36 -29.14 -21.87
CA THR A 207 -6.14 -28.61 -21.24
C THR A 207 -5.82 -27.18 -21.69
N VAL A 208 -6.13 -26.81 -22.93
CA VAL A 208 -6.01 -25.40 -23.37
C VAL A 208 -7.02 -24.49 -22.73
N MET A 209 -8.28 -24.92 -22.62
CA MET A 209 -9.30 -24.16 -21.91
C MET A 209 -8.88 -23.97 -20.44
N ASP A 210 -8.44 -25.03 -19.77
CA ASP A 210 -7.94 -24.96 -18.38
C ASP A 210 -6.70 -24.05 -18.26
N ALA A 211 -5.78 -24.07 -19.22
CA ALA A 211 -4.62 -23.19 -19.24
C ALA A 211 -5.03 -21.72 -19.46
N SER A 212 -5.98 -21.45 -20.35
CA SER A 212 -6.48 -20.11 -20.62
C SER A 212 -7.18 -19.51 -19.39
N MET A 213 -8.04 -20.28 -18.72
CA MET A 213 -8.69 -19.87 -17.47
C MET A 213 -7.67 -19.54 -16.38
N ARG A 214 -6.59 -20.33 -16.26
CA ARG A 214 -5.52 -20.05 -15.30
C ARG A 214 -4.72 -18.80 -15.65
N CYS A 215 -4.48 -18.53 -16.93
CA CYS A 215 -3.83 -17.28 -17.36
C CYS A 215 -4.70 -16.06 -17.00
N GLU A 216 -6.02 -16.14 -17.18
CA GLU A 216 -6.95 -15.09 -16.75
C GLU A 216 -6.93 -14.90 -15.24
N GLU A 217 -6.97 -15.99 -14.46
CA GLU A 217 -6.86 -15.95 -12.99
C GLU A 217 -5.53 -15.31 -12.54
N LEU A 218 -4.40 -15.68 -13.15
CA LEU A 218 -3.09 -15.09 -12.83
C LEU A 218 -3.05 -13.60 -13.17
N THR A 219 -3.68 -13.19 -14.27
CA THR A 219 -3.75 -11.77 -14.68
C THR A 219 -4.62 -10.97 -13.70
N ALA A 220 -5.75 -11.54 -13.28
CA ALA A 220 -6.63 -10.95 -12.27
C ALA A 220 -5.93 -10.84 -10.90
N LEU A 221 -5.20 -11.87 -10.47
CA LEU A 221 -4.41 -11.85 -9.24
C LEU A 221 -3.29 -10.80 -9.29
N ARG A 222 -2.57 -10.69 -10.41
CA ARG A 222 -1.55 -9.64 -10.60
C ARG A 222 -2.18 -8.24 -10.51
N ALA A 223 -3.31 -8.01 -11.17
CA ALA A 223 -4.02 -6.74 -11.08
C ALA A 223 -4.44 -6.42 -9.64
N ALA A 224 -5.00 -7.40 -8.92
CA ALA A 224 -5.36 -7.25 -7.51
C ALA A 224 -4.13 -6.91 -6.63
N LEU A 225 -3.01 -7.59 -6.83
CA LEU A 225 -1.77 -7.38 -6.07
C LEU A 225 -1.19 -5.97 -6.33
N THR A 226 -1.24 -5.49 -7.58
CA THR A 226 -0.86 -4.10 -7.88
C THR A 226 -1.79 -3.07 -7.24
N GLY A 227 -3.09 -3.37 -7.16
CA GLY A 227 -4.07 -2.53 -6.47
C GLY A 227 -3.83 -2.43 -4.97
N GLU A 228 -3.53 -3.56 -4.32
CA GLU A 228 -3.18 -3.62 -2.89
C GLU A 228 -1.85 -2.89 -2.60
N LEU A 229 -0.82 -3.05 -3.45
CA LEU A 229 0.44 -2.27 -3.32
C LEU A 229 0.21 -0.76 -3.45
N ALA A 230 -0.69 -0.33 -4.34
CA ALA A 230 -1.07 1.08 -4.45
C ALA A 230 -1.88 1.58 -3.24
N ALA A 231 -2.64 0.71 -2.57
CA ALA A 231 -3.32 1.03 -1.32
C ALA A 231 -2.32 1.13 -0.15
N ALA A 232 -1.35 0.21 -0.07
CA ALA A 232 -0.28 0.24 0.92
C ALA A 232 0.53 1.55 0.86
N ARG A 233 0.94 1.99 -0.33
CA ARG A 233 1.65 3.28 -0.51
C ARG A 233 0.82 4.48 -0.04
N ARG A 234 -0.49 4.49 -0.32
CA ARG A 234 -1.39 5.54 0.17
C ARG A 234 -1.48 5.55 1.69
N ALA A 235 -1.43 4.38 2.32
CA ALA A 235 -1.44 4.26 3.76
C ALA A 235 -0.11 4.71 4.38
N ASP A 236 1.04 4.43 3.74
CA ASP A 236 2.36 4.94 4.15
C ASP A 236 2.42 6.48 4.08
N ASP A 237 1.90 7.07 3.01
CA ASP A 237 1.81 8.53 2.86
C ASP A 237 0.97 9.16 3.98
N GLU A 238 -0.14 8.52 4.37
CA GLU A 238 -0.99 8.99 5.47
C GLU A 238 -0.30 8.83 6.83
N ILE A 239 0.43 7.73 7.08
CA ILE A 239 1.26 7.59 8.28
C ILE A 239 2.29 8.72 8.34
N ALA A 240 2.96 9.05 7.23
CA ALA A 240 3.94 10.13 7.18
C ALA A 240 3.31 11.49 7.55
N ARG A 241 2.11 11.79 7.04
CA ARG A 241 1.33 12.99 7.40
C ARG A 241 0.90 13.00 8.86
N LEU A 242 0.45 11.88 9.41
CA LEU A 242 0.07 11.79 10.82
C LEU A 242 1.29 11.99 11.73
N ARG A 243 2.46 11.45 11.36
CA ARG A 243 3.72 11.69 12.06
C ARG A 243 4.16 13.15 12.03
N SER A 244 3.96 13.87 10.91
CA SER A 244 4.29 15.31 10.86
C SER A 244 3.36 16.12 11.76
N ARG A 245 2.05 15.87 11.71
CA ARG A 245 1.07 16.51 12.61
C ARG A 245 1.32 16.21 14.09
N ALA A 246 1.73 14.99 14.42
CA ALA A 246 2.10 14.64 15.78
C ALA A 246 3.31 15.44 16.27
N LYS A 247 4.33 15.66 15.43
CA LYS A 247 5.49 16.50 15.77
C LYS A 247 5.11 17.97 15.97
N GLU A 248 4.21 18.51 15.15
CA GLU A 248 3.68 19.87 15.32
C GLU A 248 2.91 20.00 16.64
N ALA A 249 2.02 19.05 16.95
CA ALA A 249 1.30 19.03 18.21
C ALA A 249 2.22 18.88 19.43
N GLU A 250 3.29 18.08 19.33
CA GLU A 250 4.33 18.00 20.38
C GLU A 250 5.03 19.36 20.57
N ALA A 251 5.36 20.07 19.49
CA ALA A 251 5.99 21.40 19.57
C ALA A 251 5.05 22.42 20.24
N ASP A 252 3.77 22.43 19.88
CA ASP A 252 2.76 23.29 20.50
C ASP A 252 2.58 22.99 21.99
N ALA A 253 2.58 21.71 22.37
CA ALA A 253 2.51 21.30 23.78
C ALA A 253 3.74 21.77 24.58
N VAL A 254 4.94 21.75 24.00
CA VAL A 254 6.16 22.28 24.63
C VAL A 254 6.04 23.78 24.85
N ILE A 255 5.54 24.54 23.86
CA ILE A 255 5.32 25.99 23.98
C ILE A 255 4.29 26.28 25.08
N ALA A 256 3.17 25.54 25.10
CA ALA A 256 2.13 25.70 26.12
C ALA A 256 2.67 25.43 27.54
N ARG A 257 3.43 24.34 27.73
CA ARG A 257 4.10 24.05 29.01
C ARG A 257 5.08 25.15 29.42
N GLY A 258 5.84 25.69 28.48
CA GLY A 258 6.73 26.83 28.72
C GLY A 258 5.97 28.07 29.19
N SER A 259 4.82 28.38 28.57
CA SER A 259 3.97 29.50 28.98
C SER A 259 3.38 29.31 30.39
N LEU A 260 2.97 28.09 30.72
CA LEU A 260 2.42 27.75 32.03
C LEU A 260 3.49 27.83 33.13
N ALA A 261 4.72 27.39 32.85
CA ALA A 261 5.86 27.57 33.75
C ALA A 261 6.20 29.05 33.97
N ALA A 262 6.12 29.89 32.94
CA ALA A 262 6.33 31.33 33.06
C ALA A 262 5.23 32.01 33.92
N GLU A 263 3.98 31.59 33.81
CA GLU A 263 2.91 32.08 34.68
C GLU A 263 3.06 31.59 36.13
N ARG A 264 3.46 30.33 36.35
CA ARG A 264 3.74 29.80 37.70
C ARG A 264 4.86 30.57 38.41
N THR A 265 5.92 30.93 37.69
CA THR A 265 7.01 31.74 38.27
C THR A 265 6.59 33.18 38.58
N ARG A 266 5.63 33.75 37.83
CA ARG A 266 5.04 35.06 38.13
C ARG A 266 4.11 35.04 39.35
N LEU A 267 3.39 33.93 39.54
CA LEU A 267 2.39 33.79 40.60
C LEU A 267 2.97 33.32 41.94
N ALA A 268 4.23 32.85 41.99
CA ALA A 268 4.88 32.41 43.22
C ALA A 268 5.11 33.59 44.20
N PRO A 269 4.35 33.68 45.32
CA PRO A 269 4.55 34.72 46.33
C PRO A 269 5.73 34.34 47.22
N SER A 270 6.52 35.33 47.63
CA SER A 270 7.62 35.18 48.58
C SER A 270 7.11 34.76 49.97
N THR A 271 6.95 33.47 50.22
CA THR A 271 6.73 32.92 51.56
C THR A 271 7.95 32.11 52.00
N SER A 272 8.56 32.56 53.12
CA SER A 272 9.54 31.90 53.99
C SER A 272 10.60 30.93 53.36
N PRO A 273 11.90 31.30 53.36
CA PRO A 273 12.92 30.65 52.54
C PRO A 273 13.46 29.29 53.02
N ALA A 274 12.99 28.71 54.12
CA ALA A 274 13.60 27.48 54.67
C ALA A 274 12.73 26.22 54.52
N GLY A 275 11.41 26.32 54.71
CA GLY A 275 10.49 25.19 54.55
C GLY A 275 10.10 24.95 53.09
N CYS A 276 9.91 26.03 52.31
CA CYS A 276 9.60 25.94 50.88
C CYS A 276 10.73 25.29 50.08
N ARG A 277 12.01 25.58 50.38
CA ARG A 277 13.14 25.02 49.62
C ARG A 277 13.26 23.50 49.67
N LEU A 278 12.85 22.86 50.77
CA LEU A 278 12.86 21.41 50.88
C LEU A 278 11.71 20.78 50.09
N HIS A 279 10.51 21.37 50.17
CA HIS A 279 9.36 20.89 49.41
C HIS A 279 9.48 21.17 47.92
N ASP A 280 10.06 22.31 47.54
CA ASP A 280 10.40 22.66 46.17
C ASP A 280 11.48 21.70 45.63
N ALA A 281 12.51 21.37 46.42
CA ALA A 281 13.51 20.38 46.02
C ALA A 281 12.94 18.95 45.90
N GLU A 282 12.00 18.56 46.77
CA GLU A 282 11.29 17.28 46.66
C GLU A 282 10.35 17.23 45.44
N ALA A 283 9.66 18.34 45.13
CA ALA A 283 8.83 18.50 43.95
C ALA A 283 9.67 18.49 42.66
N GLU A 284 10.83 19.15 42.66
CA GLU A 284 11.81 19.11 41.57
C GLU A 284 12.40 17.71 41.40
N LEU A 285 12.70 16.99 42.49
CA LEU A 285 13.19 15.61 42.43
C LEU A 285 12.13 14.64 41.91
N THR A 286 10.86 14.82 42.28
CA THR A 286 9.76 14.02 41.73
C THR A 286 9.53 14.33 40.26
N ALA A 287 9.57 15.60 39.85
CA ALA A 287 9.53 16.01 38.44
C ALA A 287 10.72 15.44 37.64
N CYS A 288 11.93 15.45 38.20
CA CYS A 288 13.10 14.85 37.57
C CYS A 288 12.93 13.33 37.40
N ARG A 289 12.35 12.63 38.38
CA ARG A 289 12.09 11.19 38.31
C ARG A 289 11.03 10.84 37.27
N THR A 290 9.96 11.62 37.15
CA THR A 290 8.93 11.39 36.12
C THR A 290 9.47 11.67 34.73
N ILE A 291 10.27 12.73 34.55
CA ILE A 291 10.97 13.01 33.30
C ILE A 291 11.93 11.86 32.97
N ALA A 292 12.75 11.40 33.92
CA ALA A 292 13.66 10.28 33.70
C ALA A 292 12.93 8.98 33.32
N ALA A 293 11.79 8.68 33.95
CA ALA A 293 10.95 7.53 33.60
C ALA A 293 10.38 7.66 32.18
N SER A 294 9.89 8.85 31.80
CA SER A 294 9.37 9.12 30.46
C SER A 294 10.44 9.04 29.37
N LEU A 295 11.67 9.46 29.67
CA LEU A 295 12.82 9.33 28.78
C LEU A 295 13.24 7.87 28.66
N GLY A 296 13.17 7.09 29.74
CA GLY A 296 13.41 5.65 29.74
C GLY A 296 12.43 4.89 28.83
N THR A 297 11.14 5.18 28.92
CA THR A 297 10.13 4.54 28.04
C THR A 297 10.26 4.99 26.58
N ARG A 298 10.61 6.26 26.31
CA ARG A 298 10.95 6.74 24.96
C ARG A 298 12.18 6.04 24.39
N LEU A 299 13.24 5.87 25.18
CA LEU A 299 14.45 5.15 24.75
C LEU A 299 14.16 3.70 24.41
N GLU A 300 13.30 3.04 25.18
CA GLU A 300 12.92 1.65 24.92
C GLU A 300 12.07 1.53 23.64
N ARG A 301 11.14 2.44 23.40
CA ARG A 301 10.39 2.51 22.12
C ARG A 301 11.33 2.75 20.93
N GLU A 302 12.30 3.64 21.05
CA GLU A 302 13.31 3.87 20.00
C GLU A 302 14.15 2.62 19.72
N ARG A 303 14.54 1.85 20.75
CA ARG A 303 15.23 0.56 20.57
C ARG A 303 14.36 -0.43 19.83
N GLN A 304 13.08 -0.55 20.20
CA GLN A 304 12.13 -1.43 19.52
C GLN A 304 11.91 -1.03 18.05
N LEU A 305 11.78 0.27 17.76
CA LEU A 305 11.66 0.78 16.40
C LEU A 305 12.90 0.47 15.56
N ARG A 306 14.11 0.59 16.12
CA ARG A 306 15.35 0.22 15.41
C ARG A 306 15.40 -1.27 15.10
N VAL A 307 15.00 -2.14 16.03
CA VAL A 307 14.91 -3.59 15.78
C VAL A 307 13.88 -3.87 14.67
N GLY A 308 12.71 -3.22 14.70
CA GLY A 308 11.70 -3.35 13.65
C GLY A 308 12.19 -2.89 12.27
N LEU A 309 12.90 -1.76 12.21
CA LEU A 309 13.51 -1.27 10.96
C LEU A 309 14.59 -2.21 10.42
N GLN A 310 15.39 -2.82 11.31
CA GLN A 310 16.38 -3.82 10.89
C GLN A 310 15.69 -5.06 10.29
N LEU A 311 14.64 -5.58 10.94
CA LEU A 311 13.89 -6.71 10.41
C LEU A 311 13.24 -6.39 9.05
N ALA A 312 12.74 -5.17 8.86
CA ALA A 312 12.19 -4.73 7.59
C ALA A 312 13.26 -4.62 6.50
N ALA A 313 14.48 -4.15 6.84
CA ALA A 313 15.62 -4.12 5.93
C ALA A 313 16.04 -5.54 5.52
N ASP A 314 16.19 -6.45 6.50
CA ASP A 314 16.53 -7.86 6.27
C ASP A 314 15.48 -8.54 5.39
N ALA A 315 14.18 -8.28 5.63
CA ALA A 315 13.10 -8.76 4.78
C ALA A 315 13.20 -8.20 3.35
N GLY A 316 13.52 -6.91 3.21
CA GLY A 316 13.72 -6.27 1.91
C GLY A 316 14.87 -6.90 1.10
N GLU A 317 15.97 -7.27 1.75
CA GLU A 317 17.07 -7.99 1.10
C GLU A 317 16.63 -9.37 0.61
N VAL A 318 15.93 -10.14 1.45
CA VAL A 318 15.37 -11.46 1.09
C VAL A 318 14.41 -11.36 -0.10
N TRP A 319 13.50 -10.38 -0.08
CA TRP A 319 12.59 -10.12 -1.21
C TRP A 319 13.35 -9.73 -2.49
N GLY A 320 14.41 -8.93 -2.37
CA GLY A 320 15.28 -8.57 -3.49
C GLY A 320 15.98 -9.78 -4.12
N GLU A 321 16.47 -10.71 -3.31
CA GLU A 321 17.05 -11.97 -3.78
C GLU A 321 16.00 -12.84 -4.49
N HIS A 322 14.81 -13.00 -3.90
CA HIS A 322 13.71 -13.73 -4.54
C HIS A 322 13.30 -13.11 -5.88
N SER A 323 13.23 -11.78 -5.97
CA SER A 323 12.93 -11.07 -7.23
C SER A 323 13.99 -11.34 -8.30
N ARG A 324 15.29 -11.30 -7.96
CA ARG A 324 16.38 -11.61 -8.90
C ARG A 324 16.33 -13.07 -9.36
N VAL A 325 16.03 -14.01 -8.47
CA VAL A 325 15.86 -15.43 -8.84
C VAL A 325 14.67 -15.60 -9.78
N ALA A 326 13.56 -14.91 -9.53
CA ALA A 326 12.39 -14.92 -10.41
C ALA A 326 12.70 -14.30 -11.78
N GLU A 327 13.40 -13.17 -11.83
CA GLU A 327 13.85 -12.53 -13.07
C GLU A 327 14.78 -13.44 -13.88
N GLY A 328 15.72 -14.13 -13.22
CA GLY A 328 16.59 -15.12 -13.85
C GLY A 328 15.81 -16.26 -14.49
N ARG A 329 14.83 -16.83 -13.79
CA ARG A 329 13.95 -17.87 -14.33
C ARG A 329 13.11 -17.38 -15.51
N CYS A 330 12.59 -16.16 -15.44
CA CYS A 330 11.86 -15.54 -16.56
C CYS A 330 12.75 -15.39 -17.80
N ALA A 331 14.02 -15.00 -17.63
CA ALA A 331 14.98 -14.90 -18.72
C ALA A 331 15.33 -16.26 -19.33
N GLU A 332 15.49 -17.30 -18.50
CA GLU A 332 15.70 -18.68 -18.95
C GLU A 332 14.51 -19.19 -19.77
N LEU A 333 13.28 -19.01 -19.27
CA LEU A 333 12.05 -19.38 -19.97
C LEU A 333 11.91 -18.63 -21.30
N ALA A 334 12.23 -17.33 -21.35
CA ALA A 334 12.23 -16.58 -22.60
C ALA A 334 13.26 -17.13 -23.62
N ALA A 335 14.42 -17.58 -23.15
CA ALA A 335 15.40 -18.24 -24.00
C ALA A 335 14.92 -19.61 -24.51
N ASP A 336 14.21 -20.38 -23.68
CA ASP A 336 13.59 -21.65 -24.09
C ASP A 336 12.48 -21.45 -25.12
N VAL A 337 11.62 -20.45 -24.95
CA VAL A 337 10.61 -20.08 -25.97
C VAL A 337 11.30 -19.75 -27.29
N GLY A 338 12.36 -18.93 -27.27
CA GLY A 338 13.12 -18.62 -28.47
C GLY A 338 13.85 -19.83 -29.09
N ARG A 339 14.20 -20.86 -28.30
CA ARG A 339 14.70 -22.14 -28.82
C ARG A 339 13.58 -22.93 -29.50
N LEU A 340 12.41 -22.99 -28.89
CA LEU A 340 11.23 -23.66 -29.46
C LEU A 340 10.78 -23.00 -30.76
N ASP A 341 10.75 -21.67 -30.85
CA ASP A 341 10.42 -20.94 -32.08
C ASP A 341 11.35 -21.31 -33.25
N LYS A 342 12.64 -21.52 -32.97
CA LYS A 342 13.60 -21.97 -33.99
C LYS A 342 13.31 -23.39 -34.45
N VAL A 343 12.93 -24.29 -33.52
CA VAL A 343 12.52 -25.65 -33.84
C VAL A 343 11.26 -25.63 -34.70
N ILE A 344 10.25 -24.84 -34.33
CA ILE A 344 9.01 -24.66 -35.09
C ILE A 344 9.33 -24.14 -36.50
N ALA A 345 10.15 -23.09 -36.62
CA ALA A 345 10.55 -22.54 -37.91
C ALA A 345 11.30 -23.56 -38.78
N HIS A 346 12.13 -24.42 -38.18
CA HIS A 346 12.83 -25.49 -38.89
C HIS A 346 11.86 -26.57 -39.39
N LEU A 347 10.90 -26.98 -38.55
CA LEU A 347 9.88 -27.96 -38.92
C LEU A 347 8.98 -27.43 -40.05
N ASN A 348 8.56 -26.16 -39.97
CA ASN A 348 7.79 -25.50 -41.02
C ASN A 348 8.56 -25.47 -42.36
N ARG A 349 9.84 -25.11 -42.35
CA ARG A 349 10.68 -25.19 -43.57
C ARG A 349 10.79 -26.60 -44.14
N ARG A 350 10.93 -27.62 -43.28
CA ARG A 350 10.96 -29.03 -43.73
C ARG A 350 9.62 -29.48 -44.32
N LEU A 351 8.51 -29.01 -43.78
CA LEU A 351 7.17 -29.27 -44.31
C LEU A 351 6.97 -28.58 -45.66
N GLU A 352 7.39 -27.33 -45.79
CA GLU A 352 7.37 -26.59 -47.06
C GLU A 352 8.25 -27.27 -48.12
N HIS A 353 9.44 -27.75 -47.76
CA HIS A 353 10.28 -28.53 -48.69
C HIS A 353 9.64 -29.85 -49.12
N ARG A 354 8.93 -30.55 -48.21
CA ARG A 354 8.17 -31.75 -48.59
C ARG A 354 6.99 -31.43 -49.49
N ARG A 355 6.30 -30.30 -49.26
CA ARG A 355 5.20 -29.82 -50.12
C ARG A 355 5.69 -29.32 -51.48
N GLY A 356 6.88 -28.72 -51.55
CA GLY A 356 7.47 -28.19 -52.78
C GLY A 356 8.32 -29.18 -53.59
N GLY A 357 8.80 -30.27 -52.97
CA GLY A 357 9.62 -31.31 -53.62
C GLY A 357 8.83 -32.40 -54.35
N GLY A 358 7.48 -32.37 -54.28
CA GLY A 358 6.60 -33.34 -54.92
C GLY A 358 6.15 -32.99 -56.35
N LEU A 359 6.58 -31.85 -56.90
CA LEU A 359 6.30 -31.47 -58.29
C LEU A 359 7.57 -31.62 -59.13
N GLY A 360 7.80 -32.86 -59.57
CA GLY A 360 8.60 -33.11 -60.76
C GLY A 360 8.01 -32.35 -61.96
N PRO A 361 8.86 -31.85 -62.88
CA PRO A 361 8.44 -31.00 -63.98
C PRO A 361 7.88 -31.85 -65.14
N GLU A 362 6.68 -32.41 -65.00
CA GLU A 362 5.92 -32.92 -66.15
C GLU A 362 4.43 -32.65 -65.93
N GLY A 363 3.87 -31.73 -66.72
CA GLY A 363 2.43 -31.45 -66.70
C GLY A 363 2.07 -29.98 -66.90
N GLU A 364 2.58 -29.40 -67.99
CA GLU A 364 2.08 -28.16 -68.56
C GLU A 364 0.60 -28.35 -68.97
N ALA A 365 -0.33 -27.76 -68.20
CA ALA A 365 -1.65 -27.36 -68.68
C ALA A 365 -2.36 -26.44 -67.67
N ASP A 366 -2.40 -25.16 -68.02
CA ASP A 366 -3.55 -24.26 -67.89
C ASP A 366 -4.52 -24.47 -66.71
N ALA A 367 -4.39 -23.61 -65.71
CA ALA A 367 -5.54 -23.01 -65.03
C ALA A 367 -5.05 -21.82 -64.18
N GLY A 368 -5.23 -20.61 -64.70
CA GLY A 368 -5.10 -19.40 -63.91
C GLY A 368 -6.16 -19.35 -62.81
N CYS A 369 -5.78 -18.88 -61.62
CA CYS A 369 -6.68 -18.07 -60.81
C CYS A 369 -5.94 -17.30 -59.71
N ALA A 370 -6.19 -15.99 -59.71
CA ALA A 370 -6.18 -15.08 -58.57
C ALA A 370 -4.89 -14.93 -57.73
N ARG A 371 -4.00 -14.10 -58.25
CA ARG A 371 -3.05 -13.30 -57.45
C ARG A 371 -3.83 -12.18 -56.76
N VAL A 372 -4.25 -12.39 -55.50
CA VAL A 372 -4.71 -11.29 -54.64
C VAL A 372 -3.51 -10.78 -53.85
N GLY A 373 -3.00 -9.63 -54.27
CA GLY A 373 -2.02 -8.88 -53.50
C GLY A 373 -2.66 -8.31 -52.23
N MET A 374 -2.06 -8.58 -51.08
CA MET A 374 -2.24 -7.75 -49.90
C MET A 374 -0.88 -7.13 -49.55
N GLU A 375 -0.69 -5.90 -50.03
CA GLU A 375 0.29 -4.97 -49.48
C GLU A 375 -0.09 -4.65 -48.04
N THR A 376 0.61 -5.22 -47.05
CA THR A 376 0.63 -4.64 -45.70
C THR A 376 1.76 -3.63 -45.61
N ARG A 377 1.42 -2.39 -45.94
CA ARG A 377 2.19 -1.21 -45.53
C ARG A 377 2.04 -1.05 -44.02
N LEU A 378 3.08 -1.36 -43.26
CA LEU A 378 3.20 -0.83 -41.90
C LEU A 378 4.11 0.39 -41.96
N SER A 379 3.45 1.54 -42.10
CA SER A 379 4.03 2.86 -41.93
C SER A 379 4.51 3.02 -40.50
N THR A 380 5.80 3.34 -40.38
CA THR A 380 6.40 4.02 -39.24
C THR A 380 5.67 5.35 -38.98
N THR A 381 5.02 5.48 -37.83
CA THR A 381 4.79 6.79 -37.21
C THR A 381 5.05 6.71 -35.72
N SER A 382 6.20 7.27 -35.36
CA SER A 382 6.55 7.79 -34.05
C SER A 382 5.48 8.71 -33.48
N ARG A 383 5.14 8.55 -32.21
CA ARG A 383 4.83 9.68 -31.34
C ARG A 383 5.32 9.37 -29.93
N GLY A 384 6.47 9.95 -29.61
CA GLY A 384 6.89 10.12 -28.24
C GLY A 384 5.95 11.07 -27.52
N VAL A 385 5.60 10.73 -26.29
CA VAL A 385 5.10 11.67 -25.29
C VAL A 385 5.94 11.44 -24.04
N SER A 386 7.10 12.08 -24.02
CA SER A 386 7.70 12.54 -22.77
C SER A 386 7.09 13.91 -22.45
N GLY A 387 6.78 14.16 -21.18
CA GLY A 387 6.81 15.51 -20.63
C GLY A 387 5.58 15.97 -19.87
N ALA A 388 5.75 16.03 -18.55
CA ALA A 388 5.36 17.13 -17.68
C ALA A 388 3.87 17.44 -17.46
N VAL A 389 3.42 17.18 -16.22
CA VAL A 389 2.61 18.17 -15.50
C VAL A 389 3.21 18.37 -14.10
N VAL A 390 3.68 19.60 -13.90
CA VAL A 390 4.16 20.21 -12.66
C VAL A 390 2.97 20.85 -11.94
N ALA A 391 3.00 20.78 -10.61
CA ALA A 391 2.44 21.67 -9.58
C ALA A 391 1.05 22.32 -9.78
N ALA A 392 0.18 22.12 -8.79
CA ALA A 392 -0.30 23.19 -7.89
C ALA A 392 -1.44 22.66 -7.01
N ALA A 393 -1.29 22.76 -5.68
CA ALA A 393 -2.38 23.08 -4.75
C ALA A 393 -1.79 23.21 -3.33
N ASP A 394 -1.22 24.39 -3.06
CA ASP A 394 -1.33 25.01 -1.74
C ASP A 394 -2.70 25.69 -1.66
N GLY A 395 -3.35 25.50 -0.52
CA GLY A 395 -4.64 26.07 -0.13
C GLY A 395 -4.97 25.65 1.29
#